data_AF-A0AAN4HHD9-F1
#
_entry.id   AF-A0AAN4HHD9-F1
#
_cell.length_a   1.000
_cell.length_b   1.000
_cell.length_c   1.000
_cell.angle_alpha   90.00
_cell.angle_beta   90.00
_cell.angle_gamma   90.00
#
_symmetry.space_group_name_H-M   'P 1'
#
loop_
_entity.id
_entity.type
_entity.pdbx_description
1 polymer ?
#
loop_
_entity_poly.entity_id
_entity_poly.type
_entity_poly.pdbx_seq_one_letter_code
_entity_poly.pdbx_strand_id
1 'polypeptide(L)'
;MKLDKKSIRIQILDLQDEKCAGCEKVPAYRKSGNRKTSWCADNCRVGKRIKQLGGSLLEGRNETMAEQMAEERNWDVLCEKAEKLREQKLSWAKIANRLGVSESTLYHNVAKRREKKEGVRKCAKRYGNEKECKTIGPGCKSY
;
A
#
# COMPACT_ATOMS: atom_id res chain seq x y z
N MET A 1 7.85 0.39 -29.14
CA MET A 1 7.48 1.73 -28.64
C MET A 1 6.53 1.58 -27.47
N LYS A 2 6.84 2.18 -26.31
CA LYS A 2 5.88 2.24 -25.19
C LYS A 2 4.83 3.29 -25.53
N LEU A 3 3.55 2.92 -25.46
CA LEU A 3 2.45 3.89 -25.60
C LEU A 3 2.49 4.87 -24.43
N ASP A 4 2.26 6.14 -24.70
CA ASP A 4 2.21 7.14 -23.64
C ASP A 4 1.00 6.92 -22.71
N LYS A 5 1.12 7.33 -21.44
CA LYS A 5 0.07 7.10 -20.42
C LYS A 5 -1.27 7.77 -20.78
N LYS A 6 -1.26 8.87 -21.56
CA LYS A 6 -2.48 9.57 -21.98
C LYS A 6 -3.19 8.77 -23.08
N SER A 7 -2.46 8.28 -24.08
CA SER A 7 -2.97 7.40 -25.13
C SER A 7 -3.55 6.11 -24.55
N ILE A 8 -2.88 5.48 -23.59
CA ILE A 8 -3.41 4.28 -22.91
C ILE A 8 -4.75 4.59 -22.20
N ARG A 9 -4.89 5.75 -21.56
CA ARG A 9 -6.16 6.15 -20.91
C ARG A 9 -7.28 6.38 -21.93
N ILE A 10 -6.99 7.04 -23.04
CA ILE A 10 -7.96 7.25 -24.13
C ILE A 10 -8.41 5.89 -24.70
N GLN A 11 -7.48 4.98 -24.97
CA GLN A 11 -7.82 3.62 -25.44
C GLN A 11 -8.70 2.84 -24.46
N ILE A 12 -8.53 3.03 -23.14
CA ILE A 12 -9.41 2.43 -22.15
C ILE A 12 -10.83 3.00 -22.26
N LEU A 13 -10.97 4.32 -22.42
CA LEU A 13 -12.26 4.99 -22.58
C LEU A 13 -12.96 4.53 -23.87
N ASP A 14 -12.26 4.54 -25.00
CA ASP A 14 -12.82 4.11 -26.29
C ASP A 14 -13.26 2.64 -26.25
N LEU A 15 -12.49 1.77 -25.58
CA LEU A 15 -12.88 0.36 -25.40
C LEU A 15 -14.13 0.20 -24.52
N GLN A 16 -14.33 1.08 -23.55
CA GLN A 16 -15.54 1.08 -22.73
C GLN A 16 -16.74 1.57 -23.54
N ASP A 17 -16.60 2.71 -24.21
CA ASP A 17 -17.72 3.37 -24.88
C ASP A 17 -18.13 2.66 -26.17
N GLU A 18 -17.17 2.18 -26.97
CA GLU A 18 -17.49 1.57 -28.27
C GLU A 18 -17.74 0.06 -28.21
N LYS A 19 -17.12 -0.65 -27.25
CA LYS A 19 -17.06 -2.12 -27.29
C LYS A 19 -17.71 -2.81 -26.10
N CYS A 20 -18.03 -2.10 -25.02
CA CYS A 20 -18.65 -2.70 -23.85
C CYS A 20 -20.19 -2.63 -23.93
N ALA A 21 -20.82 -3.68 -24.45
CA ALA A 21 -22.29 -3.80 -24.51
C ALA A 21 -22.93 -4.39 -23.24
N GLY A 22 -22.17 -4.53 -22.15
CA GLY A 22 -22.58 -5.31 -20.98
C GLY A 22 -22.31 -6.81 -21.15
N CYS A 23 -22.22 -7.53 -20.03
CA CYS A 23 -21.99 -8.97 -20.03
C CYS A 23 -23.30 -9.71 -19.80
N GLU A 24 -23.62 -10.66 -20.68
CA GLU A 24 -24.88 -11.41 -20.68
C GLU A 24 -25.06 -12.27 -19.42
N LYS A 25 -23.97 -12.85 -18.91
CA LYS A 25 -23.96 -13.66 -17.69
C LYS A 25 -22.94 -13.12 -16.71
N VAL A 26 -23.36 -12.20 -15.85
CA VAL A 26 -22.60 -11.84 -14.64
C VAL A 26 -23.25 -12.60 -13.48
N PRO A 27 -22.51 -13.42 -12.72
CA PRO A 27 -23.11 -14.15 -11.62
C PRO A 27 -23.74 -13.21 -10.59
N ALA A 28 -24.95 -13.54 -10.14
CA ALA A 28 -25.64 -12.81 -9.08
C ALA A 28 -24.98 -13.12 -7.72
N TYR A 29 -23.92 -12.39 -7.38
CA TYR A 29 -23.29 -12.47 -6.06
C TYR A 29 -23.82 -11.38 -5.12
N ARG A 30 -23.84 -11.66 -3.81
CA ARG A 30 -24.33 -10.76 -2.74
C ARG A 30 -23.65 -9.37 -2.78
N LYS A 31 -24.33 -8.36 -2.22
CA LYS A 31 -24.01 -6.92 -2.20
C LYS A 31 -22.56 -6.55 -1.79
N SER A 32 -21.61 -6.55 -2.72
CA SER A 32 -20.34 -5.81 -2.53
C SER A 32 -19.93 -5.10 -3.83
N GLY A 33 -19.56 -3.83 -3.70
CA GLY A 33 -19.62 -2.83 -4.79
C GLY A 33 -18.73 -3.05 -6.01
N ASN A 34 -17.69 -3.88 -5.92
CA ASN A 34 -16.67 -4.00 -6.98
C ASN A 34 -16.64 -5.35 -7.71
N ARG A 35 -17.61 -6.24 -7.46
CA ARG A 35 -17.56 -7.62 -8.01
C ARG A 35 -17.82 -7.72 -9.50
N LYS A 36 -18.70 -6.90 -10.06
CA LYS A 36 -18.95 -6.88 -11.51
C LYS A 36 -17.66 -6.53 -12.27
N THR A 37 -16.93 -5.52 -11.77
CA THR A 37 -15.63 -5.11 -12.34
C THR A 37 -14.59 -6.22 -12.25
N SER A 38 -14.49 -6.91 -11.09
CA SER A 38 -13.58 -8.05 -10.92
C SER A 38 -13.91 -9.19 -11.89
N TRP A 39 -15.19 -9.57 -12.00
CA TRP A 39 -15.61 -10.63 -12.90
C TRP A 39 -15.30 -10.28 -14.36
N CYS A 40 -15.60 -9.05 -14.78
CA CYS A 40 -15.28 -8.59 -16.14
C CYS A 40 -13.77 -8.62 -16.41
N ALA A 41 -12.95 -8.21 -15.45
CA ALA A 41 -11.50 -8.21 -15.58
C ALA A 41 -10.93 -9.63 -15.82
N ASP A 42 -11.61 -10.66 -15.31
CA ASP A 42 -11.16 -12.05 -15.38
C ASP A 42 -11.87 -12.88 -16.46
N ASN A 43 -13.08 -12.48 -16.90
CA ASN A 43 -13.95 -13.32 -17.74
C ASN A 43 -14.44 -12.64 -19.01
N CYS A 44 -14.45 -11.31 -19.09
CA CYS A 44 -14.87 -10.58 -20.29
C CYS A 44 -13.66 -10.22 -21.17
N ARG A 45 -13.77 -10.36 -22.50
CA ARG A 45 -12.69 -9.98 -23.44
C ARG A 45 -12.31 -8.50 -23.31
N VAL A 46 -13.31 -7.60 -23.26
CA VAL A 46 -13.10 -6.16 -23.08
C VAL A 46 -12.51 -5.88 -21.71
N GLY A 47 -13.05 -6.50 -20.66
CA GLY A 47 -12.54 -6.34 -19.29
C GLY A 47 -11.09 -6.80 -19.11
N LYS A 48 -10.71 -7.94 -19.71
CA LYS A 48 -9.31 -8.40 -19.76
C LYS A 48 -8.40 -7.41 -20.45
N ARG A 49 -8.83 -6.82 -21.57
CA ARG A 49 -8.03 -5.83 -22.30
C ARG A 49 -7.86 -4.54 -21.50
N ILE A 50 -8.91 -4.06 -20.84
CA ILE A 50 -8.86 -2.91 -19.93
C ILE A 50 -7.91 -3.22 -18.75
N LYS A 51 -7.97 -4.41 -18.17
CA LYS A 51 -7.06 -4.85 -17.09
C LYS A 51 -5.59 -4.79 -17.52
N GLN A 52 -5.30 -5.27 -18.73
CA GLN A 52 -3.94 -5.21 -19.30
C GLN A 52 -3.46 -3.77 -19.49
N LEU A 53 -4.26 -2.92 -20.14
CA LEU A 53 -3.93 -1.49 -20.36
C LEU A 53 -3.75 -0.74 -19.04
N GLY A 54 -4.63 -0.99 -18.06
CA GLY A 54 -4.52 -0.45 -16.71
C GLY A 54 -3.25 -0.91 -15.99
N GLY A 55 -2.83 -2.16 -16.19
CA GLY A 55 -1.56 -2.68 -15.66
C GLY A 55 -0.35 -1.88 -16.17
N SER A 56 -0.33 -1.54 -17.48
CA SER A 56 0.74 -0.71 -18.05
C SER A 56 0.79 0.72 -17.48
N LEU A 57 -0.34 1.26 -17.01
CA LEU A 57 -0.37 2.55 -16.31
C LEU A 57 0.27 2.49 -14.91
N LEU A 58 0.34 1.28 -14.33
CA LEU A 58 0.89 1.00 -13.00
C LEU A 58 2.34 0.50 -13.05
N GLU A 59 2.92 0.32 -14.24
CA GLU A 59 4.33 -0.06 -14.41
C GLU A 59 5.24 0.97 -13.70
N GLY A 60 6.21 0.49 -12.92
CA GLY A 60 7.07 1.30 -12.03
C GLY A 60 6.44 1.74 -10.70
N ARG A 61 5.10 1.72 -10.56
CA ARG A 61 4.45 1.98 -9.26
C ARG A 61 4.69 0.84 -8.28
N ASN A 62 4.60 -0.40 -8.74
CA ASN A 62 4.77 -1.55 -7.84
C ASN A 62 6.22 -1.73 -7.38
N GLU A 63 7.18 -1.41 -8.25
CA GLU A 63 8.61 -1.40 -7.93
C GLU A 63 8.91 -0.33 -6.88
N THR A 64 8.43 0.91 -7.08
CA THR A 64 8.58 1.98 -6.07
C THR A 64 7.91 1.64 -4.74
N MET A 65 6.75 0.96 -4.75
CA MET A 65 6.13 0.47 -3.51
C MET A 65 6.98 -0.63 -2.84
N ALA A 66 7.56 -1.55 -3.61
CA ALA A 66 8.41 -2.61 -3.08
C ALA A 66 9.72 -2.04 -2.50
N GLU A 67 10.33 -1.06 -3.15
CA GLU A 67 11.50 -0.32 -2.67
C GLU A 67 11.18 0.42 -1.37
N GLN A 68 10.06 1.13 -1.31
CA GLN A 68 9.59 1.80 -0.09
C GLN A 68 9.34 0.80 1.04
N MET A 69 8.76 -0.37 0.75
CA MET A 69 8.59 -1.44 1.74
C MET A 69 9.94 -2.00 2.22
N ALA A 70 10.92 -2.15 1.34
CA ALA A 70 12.26 -2.58 1.70
C ALA A 70 12.98 -1.54 2.58
N GLU A 71 12.85 -0.26 2.25
CA GLU A 71 13.38 0.84 3.06
C GLU A 71 12.74 0.90 4.45
N GLU A 72 11.42 0.78 4.54
CA GLU A 72 10.70 0.74 5.82
C GLU A 72 11.11 -0.47 6.68
N ARG A 73 11.38 -1.64 6.08
CA ARG A 73 11.92 -2.81 6.80
C ARG A 73 13.34 -2.57 7.32
N ASN A 74 14.19 -1.92 6.54
CA ASN A 74 15.52 -1.55 6.98
C ASN A 74 15.45 -0.60 8.19
N TRP A 75 14.52 0.36 8.15
CA TRP A 75 14.26 1.25 9.27
C TRP A 75 13.67 0.54 10.49
N ASP A 76 12.83 -0.49 10.32
CA ASP A 76 12.34 -1.30 11.45
C ASP A 76 13.51 -1.93 12.23
N VAL A 77 14.49 -2.50 11.52
CA VAL A 77 15.68 -3.10 12.13
C VAL A 77 16.56 -2.04 12.81
N LEU A 78 16.77 -0.89 12.16
CA LEU A 78 17.55 0.21 12.74
C LEU A 78 16.89 0.77 14.00
N CYS A 79 15.58 0.98 13.97
CA CYS A 79 14.83 1.48 15.13
C CYS A 79 14.82 0.47 16.28
N GLU A 80 14.72 -0.82 16.01
CA GLU A 80 14.81 -1.86 17.06
C GLU A 80 16.19 -1.85 17.75
N LYS A 81 17.27 -1.75 16.97
CA LYS A 81 18.62 -1.60 17.52
C LYS A 81 18.76 -0.31 18.34
N ALA A 82 18.19 0.79 17.84
CA ALA A 82 18.24 2.07 18.52
C ALA A 82 17.50 2.06 19.87
N GLU A 83 16.35 1.39 19.98
CA GLU A 83 15.61 1.23 21.23
C GLU A 83 16.42 0.41 22.26
N LYS A 84 17.05 -0.70 21.86
CA LYS A 84 17.92 -1.50 22.76
C LYS A 84 19.12 -0.69 23.26
N LEU A 85 19.72 0.15 22.42
CA LEU A 85 20.79 1.05 22.85
C LEU A 85 20.26 2.16 23.75
N ARG A 86 19.00 2.58 23.58
CA ARG A 86 18.35 3.58 24.44
C ARG A 86 18.09 3.03 25.85
N GLU A 87 17.78 1.74 25.98
CA GLU A 87 17.69 1.04 27.28
C GLU A 87 19.03 1.06 28.05
N GLN A 88 20.15 1.04 27.32
CA GLN A 88 21.50 1.20 27.88
C GLN A 88 21.85 2.67 28.22
N LYS A 89 20.86 3.57 28.25
CA LYS A 89 20.98 5.00 28.57
C LYS A 89 21.90 5.80 27.63
N LEU A 90 22.11 5.34 26.39
CA LEU A 90 22.84 6.12 25.37
C LEU A 90 21.98 7.29 24.86
N SER A 91 22.63 8.43 24.55
CA SER A 91 21.97 9.57 23.90
C SER A 91 21.67 9.28 22.43
N TRP A 92 20.64 9.94 21.87
CA TRP A 92 20.27 9.79 20.47
C TRP A 92 21.42 10.11 19.51
N ALA A 93 22.17 11.20 19.75
CA ALA A 93 23.41 11.50 19.04
C ALA A 93 24.42 10.33 19.01
N LYS A 94 24.68 9.69 20.16
CA LYS A 94 25.61 8.54 20.24
C LYS A 94 25.09 7.32 19.51
N ILE A 95 23.78 7.08 19.57
CA ILE A 95 23.13 5.96 18.89
C ILE A 95 23.18 6.18 17.37
N ALA A 96 22.86 7.38 16.90
CA ALA A 96 22.88 7.77 15.50
C ALA A 96 24.27 7.59 14.89
N ASN A 97 25.31 8.05 15.60
CA ASN A 97 26.70 7.85 15.21
C ASN A 97 27.08 6.36 15.12
N ARG A 98 26.63 5.51 16.06
CA ARG A 98 26.88 4.05 16.01
C ARG A 98 26.16 3.35 14.87
N LEU A 99 24.99 3.86 14.47
CA LEU A 99 24.17 3.28 13.40
C LEU A 99 24.47 3.91 12.02
N GLY A 100 25.36 4.91 11.95
CA GLY A 100 25.72 5.57 10.70
C GLY A 100 24.58 6.38 10.06
N VAL A 101 23.65 6.90 10.88
CA VAL A 101 22.50 7.68 10.41
C VAL A 101 22.47 9.05 11.07
N SER A 102 21.73 9.99 10.49
CA SER A 102 21.53 11.29 11.14
C SER A 102 20.65 11.14 12.39
N GLU A 103 20.93 11.95 13.42
CA GLU A 103 20.17 11.93 14.68
C GLU A 103 18.70 12.28 14.44
N SER A 104 18.43 13.33 13.65
CA SER A 104 17.07 13.77 13.33
C SER A 104 16.28 12.67 12.62
N THR A 105 16.83 12.07 11.57
CA THR A 105 16.15 11.02 10.80
C THR A 105 15.90 9.78 11.67
N LEU A 106 16.85 9.41 12.53
CA LEU A 106 16.66 8.31 13.48
C LEU A 106 15.52 8.60 14.45
N TYR A 107 15.52 9.78 15.09
CA TYR A 107 14.49 10.17 16.06
C TYR A 107 13.10 10.16 15.42
N HIS A 108 12.95 10.77 14.24
CA HIS A 108 11.67 10.79 13.51
C HIS A 108 11.16 9.38 13.19
N ASN A 109 12.03 8.50 12.70
CA ASN A 109 11.65 7.13 12.35
C ASN A 109 11.28 6.27 13.57
N VAL A 110 11.95 6.48 14.71
CA VAL A 110 11.60 5.82 15.98
C VAL A 110 10.25 6.32 16.48
N ALA A 111 10.03 7.64 16.51
CA ALA A 111 8.77 8.24 16.97
C ALA A 111 7.57 7.74 16.14
N LYS A 112 7.67 7.78 14.80
CA LYS A 112 6.66 7.25 13.87
C LYS A 112 6.26 5.81 14.19
N ARG A 113 7.24 4.95 14.57
CA ARG A 113 6.99 3.54 14.92
C ARG A 113 6.37 3.36 16.30
N ARG A 114 6.72 4.21 17.27
CA ARG A 114 6.07 4.22 18.60
C ARG A 114 4.59 4.58 18.46
N GLU A 115 4.28 5.63 17.71
CA GLU A 115 2.90 6.05 17.41
C GLU A 115 2.10 4.93 16.72
N LYS A 116 2.70 4.27 15.72
CA LYS A 116 2.07 3.12 15.04
C LYS A 116 1.77 1.98 16.01
N LYS A 117 2.71 1.62 16.89
CA LYS A 117 2.51 0.59 17.92
C LYS A 117 1.39 0.98 18.90
N GLU A 118 1.33 2.25 19.31
CA GLU A 118 0.25 2.75 20.16
C GLU A 118 -1.12 2.75 19.47
N GLY A 119 -1.16 3.13 18.18
CA GLY A 119 -2.37 3.05 17.36
C GLY A 119 -2.91 1.63 17.26
N VAL A 120 -2.03 0.65 17.01
CA VAL A 120 -2.40 -0.79 16.99
C VAL A 120 -2.91 -1.24 18.35
N ARG A 121 -2.25 -0.86 19.46
CA ARG A 121 -2.71 -1.18 20.82
C ARG A 121 -4.10 -0.59 21.11
N LYS A 122 -4.36 0.66 20.72
CA LYS A 122 -5.68 1.32 20.89
C LYS A 122 -6.75 0.63 20.03
N CYS A 123 -6.42 0.25 18.80
CA CYS A 123 -7.29 -0.50 17.89
C CYS A 123 -7.66 -1.89 18.46
N ALA A 124 -6.66 -2.65 18.93
CA ALA A 124 -6.86 -3.97 19.52
C ALA A 124 -7.76 -3.93 20.78
N LYS A 125 -7.59 -2.91 21.64
CA LYS A 125 -8.46 -2.70 22.80
C LYS A 125 -9.92 -2.40 22.43
N ARG A 126 -10.16 -1.78 21.27
CA ARG A 126 -11.50 -1.39 20.82
C ARG A 126 -12.27 -2.52 20.13
N TYR A 127 -11.57 -3.38 19.36
CA TYR A 127 -12.21 -4.38 18.49
C TYR A 127 -11.88 -5.84 18.85
N GLY A 128 -11.02 -6.10 19.85
CA GLY A 128 -10.79 -7.45 20.39
C GLY A 128 -10.01 -8.41 19.49
N ASN A 129 -9.57 -8.02 18.28
CA ASN A 129 -8.77 -8.86 17.40
C ASN A 129 -7.57 -8.13 16.78
N GLU A 130 -6.35 -8.61 17.07
CA GLU A 130 -5.09 -8.01 16.61
C GLU A 130 -4.83 -8.21 15.10
N LYS A 131 -5.48 -9.19 14.46
CA LYS A 131 -5.22 -9.54 13.04
C LYS A 131 -5.86 -8.55 12.06
N GLU A 132 -6.97 -7.89 12.40
CA GLU A 132 -7.60 -6.86 11.55
C GLU A 132 -6.84 -5.52 11.55
N CYS A 133 -6.15 -5.18 12.65
CA CYS A 133 -5.45 -3.89 12.77
C CYS A 133 -4.14 -3.81 11.94
N LYS A 134 -3.57 -4.95 11.48
CA LYS A 134 -2.32 -4.97 10.67
C LYS A 134 -2.53 -4.57 9.21
N THR A 135 -3.78 -4.61 8.73
CA THR A 135 -4.18 -4.29 7.35
C THR A 135 -4.57 -2.83 7.12
N ILE A 136 -4.64 -2.02 8.18
CA ILE A 136 -4.99 -0.60 8.06
C ILE A 136 -3.71 0.19 7.78
N GLY A 137 -3.36 0.29 6.49
CA GLY A 137 -2.42 1.31 6.02
C GLY A 137 -2.91 2.73 6.35
N PRO A 138 -2.04 3.74 6.29
CA PRO A 138 -2.38 5.12 6.66
C PRO A 138 -3.39 5.67 5.64
N GLY A 139 -4.69 5.50 5.91
CA GLY A 139 -5.72 5.90 4.95
C GLY A 139 -7.17 5.81 5.41
N CYS A 140 -7.49 5.13 6.51
CA CYS A 140 -8.88 5.09 7.00
C CYS A 140 -9.16 6.25 7.97
N LYS A 141 -9.53 7.41 7.41
CA LYS A 141 -10.44 8.33 8.12
C LYS A 141 -11.80 7.65 8.18
N SER A 142 -12.32 7.43 9.38
CA SER A 142 -13.72 7.05 9.60
C SER A 142 -14.61 8.23 9.16
N TYR A 143 -15.44 7.99 8.14
CA TYR A 143 -16.65 8.78 7.92
C TYR A 143 -17.75 8.25 8.83
#